data_AF-A0A816KBG3-F1
#
_entry.id   AF-A0A816KBG3-F1
#
_cell.length_a   1.000
_cell.length_b   1.000
_cell.length_c   1.000
_cell.angle_alpha   90.00
_cell.angle_beta   90.00
_cell.angle_gamma   90.00
#
_symmetry.space_group_name_H-M   'P 1'
#
loop_
_entity.id
_entity.type
_entity.pdbx_description
1 polymer ?
#
loop_
_entity_poly.entity_id
_entity_poly.type
_entity_poly.pdbx_seq_one_letter_code
_entity_poly.pdbx_strand_id
1 'polypeptide(L)'
;MVMKLIFVFICASLNSVTSVFQCPGDGHFINPADKHSYYQCAHGTPFLMQCPASLVWNQQGQICDWNTPAPSTDCNNKNPTNCRETTRWTTGGTIIVGIDKQFGSDASHVGSPFGIFVDGEHGNVYVAETENHRIQKFNFKAVGSLGVTVAGGNNAGNASNQLSWPSAVYVDKNENVYISDTDNSRIQMWAKGTTSGVTVAGGNGKGTALNQIGACQGLFVHEETNALFISDFYNDRIVKWIPEKGEGMIVAGTGSGGPKADQLSGPRGIFIDKCETIYIADLWNNRIQKWEKNATQGITVAGGNGKGVADNQLNSPWDVEVDRYGNIYVADTDNSRIVKWGPNSTVGVQLATGNAPTTGRGPFSDVYSIGFDKEGNLFTSEKRNNRIQQFNIMPETNTC
;
A
#
# COMPACT_ATOMS: atom_id res chain seq x y z
N MET A 1 -11.43 -37.84 63.07
CA MET A 1 -12.13 -37.18 61.95
C MET A 1 -12.56 -35.81 62.45
N VAL A 2 -12.14 -34.64 61.98
CA VAL A 2 -11.53 -34.19 60.71
C VAL A 2 -10.57 -33.04 61.07
N MET A 3 -9.39 -33.00 60.45
CA MET A 3 -8.39 -31.93 60.60
C MET A 3 -8.69 -30.84 59.56
N LYS A 4 -9.03 -29.63 59.99
CA LYS A 4 -9.10 -28.42 59.12
C LYS A 4 -7.85 -27.58 59.41
N LEU A 5 -6.93 -27.53 58.45
CA LEU A 5 -5.85 -26.54 58.45
C LEU A 5 -6.44 -25.16 58.14
N ILE A 6 -6.21 -24.21 59.04
CA ILE A 6 -6.38 -22.78 58.83
C ILE A 6 -5.00 -22.25 58.44
N PHE A 7 -4.82 -21.83 57.19
CA PHE A 7 -3.65 -21.05 56.79
C PHE A 7 -3.92 -19.57 57.10
N VAL A 8 -3.29 -19.06 58.16
CA VAL A 8 -3.14 -17.63 58.42
C VAL A 8 -1.87 -17.19 57.70
N PHE A 9 -2.00 -16.51 56.57
CA PHE A 9 -0.88 -15.79 55.98
C PHE A 9 -0.73 -14.44 56.69
N ILE A 10 0.34 -14.32 57.48
CA ILE A 10 0.86 -13.05 57.96
C ILE A 10 1.49 -12.36 56.74
N CYS A 11 0.82 -11.33 56.22
CA CYS A 11 1.39 -10.46 55.19
C CYS A 11 2.35 -9.48 55.88
N ALA A 12 3.64 -9.72 55.76
CA ALA A 12 4.66 -8.73 56.11
C ALA A 12 4.62 -7.59 55.10
N SER A 13 4.40 -6.38 55.60
CA SER A 13 4.35 -5.14 54.84
C SER A 13 5.69 -4.83 54.17
N LEU A 14 5.67 -4.76 52.84
CA LEU A 14 6.59 -3.93 52.06
C LEU A 14 5.76 -2.82 51.42
N ASN A 15 6.16 -1.59 51.68
CA ASN A 15 5.53 -0.37 51.20
C ASN A 15 5.35 -0.38 49.67
N SER A 16 4.12 -0.19 49.19
CA SER A 16 3.87 0.55 47.95
C SER A 16 2.43 1.06 47.95
N VAL A 17 2.25 2.35 48.20
CA VAL A 17 1.00 3.04 47.88
C VAL A 17 0.94 3.08 46.35
N THR A 18 0.26 2.12 45.72
CA THR A 18 -0.08 2.22 44.30
C THR A 18 -1.20 3.24 44.20
N SER A 19 -0.89 4.44 43.72
CA SER A 19 -1.87 5.49 43.46
C SER A 19 -2.89 5.00 42.44
N VAL A 20 -4.13 4.77 42.88
CA VAL A 20 -5.25 4.45 41.99
C VAL A 20 -5.59 5.72 41.19
N PHE A 21 -5.45 5.66 39.86
CA PHE A 21 -5.80 6.77 38.97
C PHE A 21 -7.23 7.25 39.24
N GLN A 22 -7.44 8.56 39.40
CA GLN A 22 -8.76 9.15 39.66
C GLN A 22 -9.25 9.86 38.41
N CYS A 23 -10.47 9.54 37.97
CA CYS A 23 -11.06 10.13 36.78
C CYS A 23 -11.41 11.61 36.98
N PRO A 24 -10.87 12.54 36.17
CA PRO A 24 -11.25 13.95 36.23
C PRO A 24 -12.67 14.23 35.71
N GLY A 25 -13.23 13.30 34.95
CA GLY A 25 -14.55 13.33 34.32
C GLY A 25 -14.70 12.13 33.39
N ASP A 26 -15.80 12.03 32.65
CA ASP A 26 -15.98 10.99 31.64
C ASP A 26 -15.15 11.32 30.38
N GLY A 27 -14.48 10.33 29.79
CA GLY A 27 -13.61 10.53 28.63
C GLY A 27 -12.33 9.71 28.67
N HIS A 28 -11.37 10.01 27.79
CA HIS A 28 -10.09 9.31 27.72
C HIS A 28 -8.92 10.17 28.21
N PHE A 29 -8.09 9.58 29.06
CA PHE A 29 -7.02 10.26 29.77
C PHE A 29 -5.71 9.49 29.69
N ILE A 30 -4.60 10.22 29.65
CA ILE A 30 -3.27 9.63 29.62
C ILE A 30 -3.01 8.71 30.82
N ASN A 31 -2.41 7.54 30.59
CA ASN A 31 -1.83 6.78 31.67
C ASN A 31 -0.41 7.31 31.95
N PRO A 32 -0.15 7.96 33.09
CA PRO A 32 1.18 8.51 33.40
C PRO A 32 2.23 7.42 33.67
N ALA A 33 1.82 6.17 33.93
CA ALA A 33 2.73 5.06 34.23
C ALA A 33 3.18 4.30 32.98
N ASP A 34 2.41 4.33 31.89
CA ASP A 34 2.72 3.60 30.66
C ASP A 34 2.13 4.31 29.43
N LYS A 35 3.01 4.82 28.57
CA LYS A 35 2.67 5.55 27.34
C LYS A 35 1.93 4.69 26.30
N HIS A 36 1.99 3.37 26.39
CA HIS A 36 1.28 2.44 25.51
C HIS A 36 -0.12 2.10 26.02
N SER A 37 -0.64 2.86 26.98
CA SER A 37 -1.96 2.66 27.55
C SER A 37 -2.62 3.98 27.95
N TYR A 38 -3.92 3.96 28.18
CA TYR A 38 -4.72 5.12 28.58
C TYR A 38 -5.88 4.71 29.47
N TYR A 39 -6.46 5.64 30.21
CA TYR A 39 -7.66 5.40 31.02
C TYR A 39 -8.89 5.88 30.28
N GLN A 40 -9.86 4.98 30.06
CA GLN A 40 -11.23 5.35 29.73
C GLN A 40 -12.01 5.51 31.04
N CYS A 41 -12.54 6.69 31.28
CA CYS A 41 -13.31 7.01 32.47
C CYS A 41 -14.80 7.06 32.13
N ALA A 42 -15.62 6.35 32.91
CA ALA A 42 -17.07 6.42 32.84
C ALA A 42 -17.66 6.40 34.26
N HIS A 43 -18.49 7.40 34.58
CA HIS A 43 -19.11 7.63 35.87
C HIS A 43 -18.12 7.62 37.04
N GLY A 44 -16.96 8.26 36.85
CA GLY A 44 -15.90 8.34 37.86
C GLY A 44 -15.07 7.06 38.04
N THR A 45 -15.33 6.01 37.26
CA THR A 45 -14.59 4.74 37.31
C THR A 45 -13.58 4.64 36.16
N PRO A 46 -12.27 4.40 36.44
CA PRO A 46 -11.25 4.25 35.41
C PRO A 46 -11.14 2.82 34.88
N PHE A 47 -11.11 2.68 33.56
CA PHE A 47 -10.82 1.44 32.84
C PHE A 47 -9.49 1.59 32.10
N LEU A 48 -8.51 0.74 32.40
CA LEU A 48 -7.22 0.77 31.72
C LEU A 48 -7.34 0.12 30.34
N MET A 49 -7.02 0.89 29.31
CA MET A 49 -7.04 0.49 27.91
C MET A 49 -5.61 0.42 27.38
N GLN A 50 -5.31 -0.61 26.60
CA GLN A 50 -4.00 -0.79 25.98
C GLN A 50 -4.05 -0.31 24.53
N CYS A 51 -3.05 0.46 24.13
CA CYS A 51 -2.85 0.80 22.73
C CYS A 51 -2.43 -0.45 21.93
N PRO A 52 -2.81 -0.55 20.64
CA PRO A 52 -2.25 -1.54 19.74
C PRO A 52 -0.71 -1.49 19.76
N ALA A 53 -0.06 -2.65 19.60
CA ALA A 53 1.37 -2.78 19.85
C ALA A 53 2.19 -1.77 19.03
N SER A 54 3.09 -1.03 19.70
CA SER A 54 3.96 0.04 19.17
C SER A 54 3.33 1.44 19.09
N LEU A 55 2.03 1.59 19.37
CA LEU A 55 1.36 2.90 19.43
C LEU A 55 1.37 3.46 20.85
N VAL A 56 1.48 4.77 20.95
CA VAL A 56 1.45 5.57 22.18
C VAL A 56 0.14 6.33 22.23
N TRP A 57 -0.46 6.46 23.41
CA TRP A 57 -1.68 7.25 23.56
C TRP A 57 -1.45 8.73 23.24
N ASN A 58 -2.16 9.25 22.23
CA ASN A 58 -2.15 10.66 21.83
C ASN A 58 -3.36 11.36 22.45
N GLN A 59 -3.13 12.13 23.53
CA GLN A 59 -4.19 12.87 24.23
C GLN A 59 -4.88 13.94 23.36
N GLN A 60 -4.19 14.53 22.38
CA GLN A 60 -4.76 15.55 21.50
C GLN A 60 -5.68 14.93 20.44
N GLY A 61 -5.29 13.78 19.89
CA GLY A 61 -6.08 13.02 18.93
C GLY A 61 -7.13 12.09 19.56
N GLN A 62 -7.07 11.87 20.88
CA GLN A 62 -7.89 10.88 21.60
C GLN A 62 -7.80 9.48 20.97
N ILE A 63 -6.60 9.08 20.52
CA ILE A 63 -6.32 7.84 19.80
C ILE A 63 -4.91 7.34 20.12
N CYS A 64 -4.65 6.05 19.92
CA CYS A 64 -3.29 5.51 19.94
C CYS A 64 -2.59 5.76 18.59
N ASP A 65 -1.41 6.37 18.59
CA ASP A 65 -0.64 6.75 17.39
C ASP A 65 0.89 6.63 17.64
N TRP A 66 1.73 6.75 16.61
CA TRP A 66 3.18 6.57 16.71
C TRP A 66 3.89 7.64 17.54
N ASN A 67 5.00 7.26 18.19
CA ASN A 67 5.78 8.13 19.08
C ASN A 67 6.67 9.15 18.32
N THR A 68 6.06 10.17 17.73
CA THR A 68 6.73 11.39 17.20
C THR A 68 5.74 12.56 17.17
N PRO A 69 6.20 13.84 17.14
CA PRO A 69 5.31 14.97 16.94
C PRO A 69 4.48 14.75 15.68
N ALA A 70 3.16 14.79 15.83
CA ALA A 70 2.21 14.39 14.80
C ALA A 70 2.55 14.98 13.42
N PRO A 71 2.62 14.17 12.33
CA PRO A 71 2.40 14.72 11.01
C PRO A 71 0.96 15.24 11.00
N SER A 72 0.80 16.54 10.78
CA SER A 72 -0.44 17.27 10.99
C SER A 72 -1.67 16.47 10.52
N THR A 73 -2.64 16.32 11.40
CA THR A 73 -4.04 16.01 11.02
C THR A 73 -4.64 17.16 10.19
N ASP A 74 -3.94 18.29 10.12
CA ASP A 74 -4.24 19.42 9.25
C ASP A 74 -3.71 19.18 7.84
N CYS A 75 -4.62 18.91 6.90
CA CYS A 75 -4.31 18.86 5.46
C CYS A 75 -3.81 20.21 4.90
N ASN A 76 -3.80 21.29 5.70
CA ASN A 76 -3.28 22.61 5.31
C ASN A 76 -1.81 22.86 5.71
N ASN A 77 -1.17 21.97 6.47
CA ASN A 77 0.23 22.18 6.91
C ASN A 77 1.18 21.11 6.36
N LYS A 78 1.24 21.00 5.04
CA LYS A 78 2.13 20.06 4.33
C LYS A 78 3.55 20.65 4.24
N ASN A 79 4.35 20.54 5.30
CA ASN A 79 5.81 20.58 5.18
C ASN A 79 6.52 20.08 6.44
N PRO A 80 7.03 18.83 6.47
CA PRO A 80 8.27 18.58 7.20
C PRO A 80 9.42 19.10 6.32
N THR A 81 9.79 20.36 6.51
CA THR A 81 11.00 20.93 5.92
C THR A 81 12.25 20.24 6.48
N ASN A 82 13.13 19.81 5.57
CA ASN A 82 14.57 19.52 5.79
C ASN A 82 15.00 18.19 6.43
N CYS A 83 14.40 17.04 6.08
CA CYS A 83 15.10 15.76 6.27
C CYS A 83 15.98 15.46 5.03
N ARG A 84 17.29 15.73 5.10
CA ARG A 84 18.25 15.20 4.13
C ARG A 84 18.65 13.79 4.53
N GLU A 85 18.01 12.80 3.92
CA GLU A 85 18.45 11.40 4.05
C GLU A 85 19.67 11.13 3.19
N THR A 86 20.71 10.54 3.78
CA THR A 86 21.78 9.88 3.04
C THR A 86 21.42 8.40 2.95
N THR A 87 20.62 8.05 1.93
CA THR A 87 20.24 6.66 1.65
C THR A 87 21.50 5.87 1.25
N ARG A 88 21.79 4.75 1.93
CA ARG A 88 22.76 3.78 1.40
C ARG A 88 22.09 2.93 0.33
N TRP A 89 22.75 2.84 -0.81
CA TRP A 89 22.38 2.01 -1.95
C TRP A 89 22.69 0.55 -1.63
N THR A 90 21.68 -0.31 -1.52
CA THR A 90 21.93 -1.75 -1.49
C THR A 90 22.01 -2.27 -2.92
N THR A 91 23.20 -2.66 -3.33
CA THR A 91 23.43 -3.37 -4.59
C THR A 91 23.00 -4.83 -4.41
N GLY A 92 21.68 -5.07 -4.46
CA GLY A 92 21.10 -6.42 -4.56
C GLY A 92 19.89 -6.63 -3.67
N GLY A 93 18.74 -6.89 -4.30
CA GLY A 93 17.53 -7.33 -3.62
C GLY A 93 17.55 -8.83 -3.31
N THR A 94 16.80 -9.23 -2.30
CA THR A 94 16.56 -10.63 -1.94
C THR A 94 15.31 -11.10 -2.68
N ILE A 95 15.39 -12.24 -3.38
CA ILE A 95 14.20 -12.89 -3.94
C ILE A 95 13.42 -13.49 -2.77
N ILE A 96 12.18 -13.07 -2.61
CA ILE A 96 11.30 -13.49 -1.52
C ILE A 96 10.13 -14.36 -2.01
N VAL A 97 9.80 -14.28 -3.30
CA VAL A 97 8.69 -15.00 -3.93
C VAL A 97 9.08 -15.36 -5.36
N GLY A 98 8.70 -16.57 -5.79
CA GLY A 98 8.96 -17.11 -7.12
C GLY A 98 10.37 -17.68 -7.28
N ILE A 99 10.58 -18.37 -8.40
CA ILE A 99 11.88 -18.92 -8.79
C ILE A 99 12.40 -18.11 -9.97
N ASP A 100 13.65 -17.65 -9.86
CA ASP A 100 14.24 -16.74 -10.85
C ASP A 100 14.12 -17.26 -12.28
N LYS A 101 13.46 -16.47 -13.14
CA LYS A 101 13.24 -16.73 -14.57
C LYS A 101 12.43 -17.99 -14.86
N GLN A 102 11.70 -18.52 -13.87
CA GLN A 102 10.86 -19.70 -14.04
C GLN A 102 9.40 -19.33 -13.88
N PHE A 103 8.65 -19.45 -14.97
CA PHE A 103 7.20 -19.44 -14.93
C PHE A 103 6.70 -20.76 -14.34
N GLY A 104 5.69 -20.69 -13.50
CA GLY A 104 4.99 -21.87 -13.02
C GLY A 104 3.67 -21.52 -12.35
N SER A 105 2.83 -22.55 -12.18
CA SER A 105 1.50 -22.43 -11.58
C SER A 105 1.38 -23.18 -10.25
N ASP A 106 2.45 -23.84 -9.79
CA ASP A 106 2.51 -24.41 -8.44
C ASP A 106 2.67 -23.32 -7.35
N ALA A 107 2.79 -23.75 -6.10
CA ALA A 107 2.86 -22.86 -4.93
C ALA A 107 4.26 -22.26 -4.69
N SER A 108 5.28 -22.65 -5.45
CA SER A 108 6.64 -22.08 -5.38
C SER A 108 6.94 -21.07 -6.49
N HIS A 109 6.05 -20.98 -7.48
CA HIS A 109 6.20 -20.11 -8.64
C HIS A 109 5.13 -19.01 -8.66
N VAL A 110 5.43 -17.95 -9.42
CA VAL A 110 4.44 -16.93 -9.82
C VAL A 110 4.41 -16.81 -11.33
N GLY A 111 3.24 -16.49 -11.90
CA GLY A 111 3.07 -16.33 -13.35
C GLY A 111 2.75 -14.88 -13.74
N SER A 112 3.72 -14.19 -14.35
CA SER A 112 3.61 -12.77 -14.73
C SER A 112 3.09 -11.90 -13.58
N PRO A 113 3.85 -11.74 -12.47
CA PRO A 113 3.43 -10.93 -11.34
C PRO A 113 3.34 -9.45 -11.74
N PHE A 114 2.13 -8.89 -11.73
CA PHE A 114 1.91 -7.47 -12.07
C PHE A 114 1.85 -6.63 -10.81
N GLY A 115 0.72 -6.61 -10.12
CA GLY A 115 0.52 -5.87 -8.88
C GLY A 115 0.93 -6.66 -7.65
N ILE A 116 1.45 -5.95 -6.64
CA ILE A 116 1.67 -6.50 -5.31
C ILE A 116 0.97 -5.66 -4.25
N PHE A 117 0.65 -6.30 -3.12
CA PHE A 117 0.28 -5.60 -1.89
C PHE A 117 1.10 -6.17 -0.73
N VAL A 118 1.76 -5.30 0.03
CA VAL A 118 2.62 -5.69 1.15
C VAL A 118 1.89 -5.41 2.46
N ASP A 119 1.48 -6.48 3.14
CA ASP A 119 0.99 -6.46 4.50
C ASP A 119 2.17 -6.62 5.45
N GLY A 120 2.88 -5.51 5.70
CA GLY A 120 4.08 -5.48 6.52
C GLY A 120 3.83 -5.81 8.00
N GLU A 121 2.60 -5.58 8.49
CA GLU A 121 2.19 -5.87 9.86
C GLU A 121 2.28 -7.38 10.14
N HIS A 122 1.66 -8.19 9.27
CA HIS A 122 1.64 -9.64 9.42
C HIS A 122 2.77 -10.34 8.64
N GLY A 123 3.54 -9.61 7.84
CA GLY A 123 4.66 -10.17 7.07
C GLY A 123 4.22 -10.93 5.82
N ASN A 124 3.16 -10.47 5.16
CA ASN A 124 2.64 -11.10 3.95
C ASN A 124 2.82 -10.21 2.71
N VAL A 125 3.04 -10.84 1.56
CA VAL A 125 2.92 -10.20 0.26
C VAL A 125 1.87 -10.93 -0.57
N TYR A 126 0.95 -10.16 -1.14
CA TYR A 126 -0.07 -10.64 -2.06
C TYR A 126 0.36 -10.28 -3.47
N VAL A 127 0.26 -11.23 -4.39
CA VAL A 127 0.74 -11.09 -5.76
C VAL A 127 -0.41 -11.34 -6.71
N ALA A 128 -0.69 -10.36 -7.58
CA ALA A 128 -1.58 -10.55 -8.71
C ALA A 128 -0.82 -11.26 -9.84
N GLU A 129 -1.13 -12.54 -10.04
CA GLU A 129 -0.54 -13.36 -11.09
C GLU A 129 -1.43 -13.31 -12.34
N THR A 130 -1.09 -12.42 -13.26
CA THR A 130 -1.94 -12.11 -14.41
C THR A 130 -2.15 -13.32 -15.31
N GLU A 131 -1.11 -14.14 -15.54
CA GLU A 131 -1.18 -15.33 -16.40
C GLU A 131 -1.72 -16.58 -15.69
N ASN A 132 -1.61 -16.64 -14.36
CA ASN A 132 -2.20 -17.73 -13.57
C ASN A 132 -3.64 -17.42 -13.11
N HIS A 133 -4.19 -16.25 -13.46
CA HIS A 133 -5.58 -15.86 -13.18
C HIS A 133 -5.94 -15.99 -11.70
N ARG A 134 -5.03 -15.59 -10.80
CA ARG A 134 -5.18 -15.74 -9.36
C ARG A 134 -4.43 -14.67 -8.57
N ILE A 135 -4.80 -14.56 -7.30
CA ILE A 135 -4.02 -13.86 -6.28
C ILE A 135 -3.40 -14.89 -5.36
N GLN A 136 -2.10 -14.79 -5.13
CA GLN A 136 -1.38 -15.66 -4.21
C GLN A 136 -0.74 -14.86 -3.07
N LYS A 137 -0.90 -15.37 -1.84
CA LYS A 137 -0.37 -14.81 -0.59
C LYS A 137 0.87 -15.60 -0.18
N PHE A 138 1.95 -14.91 0.16
CA PHE A 138 3.19 -15.48 0.67
C PHE A 138 3.56 -14.84 2.00
N ASN A 139 4.08 -15.61 2.95
CA ASN A 139 4.69 -15.07 4.16
C ASN A 139 6.19 -14.86 3.90
N PHE A 140 6.61 -13.60 3.70
CA PHE A 140 7.99 -13.28 3.37
C PHE A 140 8.93 -13.32 4.58
N LYS A 141 8.40 -13.42 5.80
CA LYS A 141 9.19 -13.60 7.04
C LYS A 141 9.53 -15.07 7.30
N ALA A 142 8.80 -16.00 6.69
CA ALA A 142 9.04 -17.43 6.79
C ALA A 142 9.89 -17.92 5.60
N VAL A 143 11.14 -18.31 5.87
CA VAL A 143 12.06 -18.84 4.84
C VAL A 143 11.43 -20.06 4.15
N GLY A 144 11.32 -20.01 2.83
CA GLY A 144 10.76 -21.10 2.03
C GLY A 144 9.23 -21.22 2.07
N SER A 145 8.52 -20.17 2.52
CA SER A 145 7.05 -20.14 2.48
C SER A 145 6.55 -20.39 1.06
N LEU A 146 5.73 -21.43 0.89
CA LEU A 146 4.94 -21.62 -0.32
C LEU A 146 3.77 -20.63 -0.31
N GLY A 147 3.32 -20.26 -1.50
CA GLY A 147 2.19 -19.38 -1.70
C GLY A 147 0.86 -20.10 -1.53
N VAL A 148 -0.12 -19.36 -1.03
CA VAL A 148 -1.49 -19.81 -0.84
C VAL A 148 -2.38 -19.00 -1.77
N THR A 149 -3.12 -19.67 -2.66
CA THR A 149 -4.13 -19.00 -3.49
C THR A 149 -5.26 -18.48 -2.60
N VAL A 150 -5.47 -17.17 -2.60
CA VAL A 150 -6.52 -16.50 -1.80
C VAL A 150 -7.69 -16.00 -2.64
N ALA A 151 -7.52 -15.92 -3.97
CA ALA A 151 -8.60 -15.62 -4.91
C ALA A 151 -8.27 -16.16 -6.31
N GLY A 152 -9.28 -16.56 -7.07
CA GLY A 152 -9.14 -17.10 -8.42
C GLY A 152 -8.52 -18.50 -8.46
N GLY A 153 -7.74 -18.81 -9.51
CA GLY A 153 -7.11 -20.12 -9.71
C GLY A 153 -8.03 -21.20 -10.28
N ASN A 154 -9.26 -20.86 -10.66
CA ASN A 154 -10.25 -21.77 -11.26
C ASN A 154 -10.37 -21.58 -12.78
N ASN A 155 -9.22 -21.45 -13.46
CA ASN A 155 -9.07 -20.99 -14.84
C ASN A 155 -9.55 -19.55 -15.08
N ALA A 156 -9.20 -19.02 -16.25
CA ALA A 156 -9.69 -17.74 -16.72
C ALA A 156 -11.21 -17.78 -16.92
N GLY A 157 -11.92 -16.77 -16.42
CA GLY A 157 -13.37 -16.64 -16.62
C GLY A 157 -13.97 -15.52 -15.80
N ASN A 158 -15.29 -15.41 -15.83
CA ASN A 158 -16.05 -14.33 -15.19
C ASN A 158 -17.03 -14.81 -14.09
N ALA A 159 -17.03 -16.11 -13.76
CA ALA A 159 -17.77 -16.61 -12.61
C ALA A 159 -17.25 -15.98 -11.30
N SER A 160 -18.03 -16.06 -10.23
CA SER A 160 -17.67 -15.44 -8.94
C SER A 160 -16.41 -16.04 -8.31
N ASN A 161 -16.02 -17.26 -8.69
CA ASN A 161 -14.79 -17.92 -8.25
C ASN A 161 -13.65 -17.86 -9.29
N GLN A 162 -13.81 -17.09 -10.36
CA GLN A 162 -12.86 -16.95 -11.46
C GLN A 162 -12.37 -15.51 -11.59
N LEU A 163 -11.15 -15.36 -12.09
CA LEU A 163 -10.55 -14.08 -12.47
C LEU A 163 -10.04 -14.19 -13.92
N SER A 164 -9.91 -13.06 -14.61
CA SER A 164 -9.30 -12.97 -15.93
C SER A 164 -8.31 -11.80 -15.96
N TRP A 165 -7.02 -12.13 -16.06
CA TRP A 165 -5.91 -11.17 -16.12
C TRP A 165 -5.91 -10.16 -14.97
N PRO A 166 -5.89 -10.61 -13.69
CA PRO A 166 -5.83 -9.69 -12.57
C PRO A 166 -4.54 -8.87 -12.62
N SER A 167 -4.63 -7.56 -12.37
CA SER A 167 -3.50 -6.63 -12.51
C SER A 167 -3.08 -5.93 -11.21
N ALA A 168 -4.01 -5.71 -10.28
CA ALA A 168 -3.74 -5.09 -8.99
C ALA A 168 -4.49 -5.82 -7.88
N VAL A 169 -3.93 -5.72 -6.68
CA VAL A 169 -4.48 -6.28 -5.45
C VAL A 169 -4.34 -5.26 -4.34
N TYR A 170 -5.36 -5.15 -3.49
CA TYR A 170 -5.34 -4.41 -2.23
C TYR A 170 -5.95 -5.29 -1.16
N VAL A 171 -5.41 -5.26 0.07
CA VAL A 171 -5.95 -6.03 1.20
C VAL A 171 -6.27 -5.10 2.35
N ASP A 172 -7.52 -5.10 2.81
CA ASP A 172 -7.93 -4.27 3.94
C ASP A 172 -7.54 -4.88 5.29
N LYS A 173 -7.71 -4.12 6.37
CA LYS A 173 -7.50 -4.59 7.76
C LYS A 173 -8.30 -5.83 8.19
N ASN A 174 -9.37 -6.19 7.48
CA ASN A 174 -10.14 -7.41 7.74
C ASN A 174 -9.66 -8.59 6.89
N GLU A 175 -8.56 -8.41 6.15
CA GLU A 175 -8.02 -9.33 5.16
C GLU A 175 -9.00 -9.63 4.00
N ASN A 176 -9.89 -8.69 3.66
CA ASN A 176 -10.62 -8.76 2.41
C ASN A 176 -9.69 -8.39 1.25
N VAL A 177 -9.69 -9.20 0.20
CA VAL A 177 -8.82 -9.05 -0.97
C VAL A 177 -9.61 -8.39 -2.09
N TYR A 178 -9.24 -7.17 -2.45
CA TYR A 178 -9.80 -6.40 -3.56
C TYR A 178 -8.89 -6.51 -4.78
N ILE A 179 -9.48 -6.74 -5.95
CA ILE A 179 -8.75 -7.20 -7.13
C ILE A 179 -9.25 -6.46 -8.37
N SER A 180 -8.33 -5.86 -9.12
CA SER A 180 -8.61 -5.41 -10.48
C SER A 180 -8.67 -6.63 -11.40
N ASP A 181 -9.87 -7.14 -11.65
CA ASP A 181 -10.16 -8.25 -12.56
C ASP A 181 -10.27 -7.70 -14.00
N THR A 182 -9.11 -7.31 -14.53
CA THR A 182 -8.97 -6.35 -15.64
C THR A 182 -9.72 -6.72 -16.89
N ASP A 183 -9.62 -7.97 -17.35
CA ASP A 183 -10.25 -8.35 -18.61
C ASP A 183 -11.78 -8.46 -18.47
N ASN A 184 -12.26 -8.72 -17.25
CA ASN A 184 -13.67 -8.70 -16.90
C ASN A 184 -14.20 -7.28 -16.58
N SER A 185 -13.35 -6.25 -16.61
CA SER A 185 -13.72 -4.84 -16.37
C SER A 185 -14.51 -4.64 -15.07
N ARG A 186 -14.04 -5.25 -13.99
CA ARG A 186 -14.66 -5.18 -12.67
C ARG A 186 -13.63 -5.20 -11.55
N ILE A 187 -14.04 -4.72 -10.39
CA ILE A 187 -13.31 -4.95 -9.14
C ILE A 187 -14.01 -6.08 -8.38
N GLN A 188 -13.25 -7.12 -8.03
CA GLN A 188 -13.73 -8.22 -7.19
C GLN A 188 -13.23 -8.05 -5.77
N MET A 189 -14.11 -8.23 -4.80
CA MET A 189 -13.73 -8.35 -3.38
C MET A 189 -13.98 -9.79 -2.94
N TRP A 190 -12.96 -10.42 -2.36
CA TRP A 190 -13.01 -11.74 -1.75
C TRP A 190 -12.80 -11.59 -0.25
N ALA A 191 -13.78 -12.00 0.55
CA ALA A 191 -13.62 -11.98 2.00
C ALA A 191 -12.66 -13.09 2.44
N LYS A 192 -11.96 -12.88 3.56
CA LYS A 192 -10.99 -13.85 4.08
C LYS A 192 -11.62 -15.25 4.21
N GLY A 193 -11.00 -16.24 3.54
CA GLY A 193 -11.41 -17.64 3.62
C GLY A 193 -12.59 -18.04 2.72
N THR A 194 -13.12 -17.14 1.89
CA THR A 194 -14.14 -17.50 0.90
C THR A 194 -13.52 -18.11 -0.36
N THR A 195 -14.33 -18.86 -1.12
CA THR A 195 -13.95 -19.47 -2.40
C THR A 195 -14.50 -18.74 -3.63
N SER A 196 -15.22 -17.65 -3.40
CA SER A 196 -15.78 -16.77 -4.43
C SER A 196 -15.81 -15.33 -3.95
N GLY A 197 -15.72 -14.39 -4.89
CA GLY A 197 -15.84 -12.96 -4.66
C GLY A 197 -17.17 -12.37 -5.07
N VAL A 198 -17.33 -11.09 -4.73
CA VAL A 198 -18.46 -10.24 -5.10
C VAL A 198 -17.97 -9.04 -5.89
N THR A 199 -18.73 -8.62 -6.90
CA THR A 199 -18.39 -7.44 -7.71
C THR A 199 -18.73 -6.19 -6.90
N VAL A 200 -17.73 -5.35 -6.64
CA VAL A 200 -17.88 -4.13 -5.81
C VAL A 200 -17.77 -2.84 -6.63
N ALA A 201 -17.26 -2.92 -7.87
CA ALA A 201 -17.27 -1.84 -8.85
C ALA A 201 -17.20 -2.41 -10.27
N GLY A 202 -17.77 -1.71 -11.24
CA GLY A 202 -17.84 -2.16 -12.63
C GLY A 202 -18.72 -3.40 -12.84
N GLY A 203 -18.35 -4.27 -13.77
CA GLY A 203 -19.12 -5.49 -14.09
C GLY A 203 -20.29 -5.29 -15.05
N ASN A 204 -20.53 -4.06 -15.52
CA ASN A 204 -21.55 -3.73 -16.53
C ASN A 204 -20.98 -3.68 -17.95
N GLY A 205 -19.92 -4.46 -18.21
CA GLY A 205 -19.17 -4.47 -19.46
C GLY A 205 -18.15 -3.34 -19.59
N LYS A 206 -17.35 -3.41 -20.65
CA LYS A 206 -16.34 -2.39 -21.00
C LYS A 206 -17.04 -1.17 -21.60
N GLY A 207 -16.76 0.02 -21.08
CA GLY A 207 -17.35 1.25 -21.60
C GLY A 207 -16.99 2.49 -20.79
N THR A 208 -17.55 3.63 -21.17
CA THR A 208 -17.22 4.97 -20.63
C THR A 208 -18.24 5.49 -19.62
N ALA A 209 -19.41 4.84 -19.50
CA ALA A 209 -20.41 5.21 -18.51
C ALA A 209 -19.84 5.12 -17.08
N LEU A 210 -20.41 5.86 -16.14
CA LEU A 210 -19.90 5.89 -14.76
C LEU A 210 -20.15 4.59 -13.99
N ASN A 211 -21.02 3.72 -14.49
CA ASN A 211 -21.22 2.36 -13.99
C ASN A 211 -20.40 1.31 -14.78
N GLN A 212 -19.55 1.72 -15.72
CA GLN A 212 -18.68 0.88 -16.54
C GLN A 212 -17.21 1.23 -16.33
N ILE A 213 -16.32 0.28 -16.64
CA ILE A 213 -14.87 0.46 -16.56
C ILE A 213 -14.26 -0.06 -17.87
N GLY A 214 -13.46 0.76 -18.55
CA GLY A 214 -12.79 0.38 -19.80
C GLY A 214 -11.74 -0.70 -19.55
N ALA A 215 -10.87 -0.48 -18.57
CA ALA A 215 -9.98 -1.50 -18.00
C ALA A 215 -9.46 -1.05 -16.64
N CYS A 216 -9.82 -1.74 -15.57
CA CYS A 216 -9.27 -1.48 -14.24
C CYS A 216 -7.80 -1.93 -14.20
N GLN A 217 -6.90 -1.03 -13.84
CA GLN A 217 -5.48 -1.33 -13.61
C GLN A 217 -5.14 -1.10 -12.13
N GLY A 218 -4.72 0.11 -11.76
CA GLY A 218 -4.47 0.47 -10.37
C GLY A 218 -5.75 0.49 -9.52
N LEU A 219 -5.60 0.14 -8.25
CA LEU A 219 -6.67 0.05 -7.27
C LEU A 219 -6.15 0.49 -5.90
N PHE A 220 -6.93 1.33 -5.23
CA PHE A 220 -6.72 1.70 -3.83
C PHE A 220 -8.06 1.70 -3.10
N VAL A 221 -8.09 1.23 -1.86
CA VAL A 221 -9.29 1.25 -1.02
C VAL A 221 -9.06 2.22 0.14
N HIS A 222 -9.92 3.23 0.26
CA HIS A 222 -9.90 4.16 1.38
C HIS A 222 -10.69 3.57 2.55
N GLU A 223 -10.00 2.88 3.46
CA GLU A 223 -10.62 2.07 4.52
C GLU A 223 -11.65 2.80 5.40
N GLU A 224 -11.47 4.09 5.67
CA GLU A 224 -12.43 4.84 6.51
C GLU A 224 -13.79 5.06 5.83
N THR A 225 -13.80 5.16 4.50
CA THR A 225 -14.99 5.48 3.71
C THR A 225 -15.47 4.31 2.85
N ASN A 226 -14.69 3.22 2.80
CA ASN A 226 -14.84 2.12 1.86
C ASN A 226 -14.91 2.56 0.38
N ALA A 227 -14.37 3.73 0.05
CA ALA A 227 -14.32 4.20 -1.32
C ALA A 227 -13.16 3.52 -2.08
N LEU A 228 -13.43 3.06 -3.30
CA LEU A 228 -12.43 2.49 -4.19
C LEU A 228 -11.99 3.55 -5.18
N PHE A 229 -10.69 3.77 -5.30
CA PHE A 229 -10.10 4.56 -6.37
C PHE A 229 -9.54 3.60 -7.40
N ILE A 230 -9.93 3.80 -8.66
CA ILE A 230 -9.66 2.85 -9.74
C ILE A 230 -9.10 3.63 -10.92
N SER A 231 -7.95 3.17 -11.43
CA SER A 231 -7.43 3.64 -12.70
C SER A 231 -8.19 2.99 -13.84
N ASP A 232 -9.03 3.76 -14.51
CA ASP A 232 -9.81 3.35 -15.66
C ASP A 232 -8.98 3.61 -16.94
N PHE A 233 -8.06 2.69 -17.19
CA PHE A 233 -6.90 2.86 -18.08
C PHE A 233 -7.26 3.30 -19.50
N TYR A 234 -8.22 2.61 -20.15
CA TYR A 234 -8.62 2.94 -21.52
C TYR A 234 -9.52 4.17 -21.62
N ASN A 235 -10.03 4.65 -20.49
CA ASN A 235 -10.85 5.85 -20.44
C ASN A 235 -10.06 7.04 -19.85
N ASP A 236 -8.73 6.95 -19.69
CA ASP A 236 -7.86 8.08 -19.32
C ASP A 236 -8.33 8.88 -18.08
N ARG A 237 -8.82 8.16 -17.06
CA ARG A 237 -9.41 8.76 -15.85
C ARG A 237 -9.19 7.91 -14.61
N ILE A 238 -9.25 8.56 -13.44
CA ILE A 238 -9.39 7.90 -12.14
C ILE A 238 -10.83 8.06 -11.67
N VAL A 239 -11.44 6.94 -11.29
CA VAL A 239 -12.81 6.89 -10.80
C VAL A 239 -12.82 6.53 -9.32
N LYS A 240 -13.48 7.35 -8.50
CA LYS A 240 -13.82 7.04 -7.11
C LYS A 240 -15.19 6.37 -7.08
N TRP A 241 -15.24 5.13 -6.64
CA TRP A 241 -16.46 4.33 -6.54
C TRP A 241 -16.83 4.12 -5.08
N ILE A 242 -18.11 4.27 -4.76
CA ILE A 242 -18.65 3.89 -3.45
C ILE A 242 -19.59 2.72 -3.73
N PRO A 243 -19.28 1.49 -3.30
CA PRO A 243 -20.02 0.29 -3.73
C PRO A 243 -21.54 0.42 -3.59
N GLU A 244 -22.00 1.03 -2.51
CA GLU A 244 -23.41 1.25 -2.18
C GLU A 244 -24.13 2.19 -3.17
N LYS A 245 -23.40 3.04 -3.90
CA LYS A 245 -23.97 3.98 -4.88
C LYS A 245 -24.14 3.38 -6.27
N GLY A 246 -23.45 2.26 -6.57
CA GLY A 246 -23.56 1.56 -7.85
C GLY A 246 -22.93 2.27 -9.07
N GLU A 247 -22.42 3.48 -8.91
CA GLU A 247 -21.71 4.24 -9.95
C GLU A 247 -20.50 4.98 -9.39
N GLY A 248 -19.53 5.23 -10.27
CA GLY A 248 -18.31 5.95 -9.97
C GLY A 248 -18.39 7.45 -10.23
N MET A 249 -17.49 8.20 -9.60
CA MET A 249 -17.28 9.63 -9.82
C MET A 249 -15.88 9.85 -10.38
N ILE A 250 -15.76 10.64 -11.44
CA ILE A 250 -14.44 11.03 -11.95
C ILE A 250 -13.78 11.97 -10.94
N VAL A 251 -12.62 11.57 -10.44
CA VAL A 251 -11.82 12.37 -9.49
C VAL A 251 -10.46 12.77 -10.05
N ALA A 252 -10.01 12.14 -11.14
CA ALA A 252 -8.92 12.66 -11.95
C ALA A 252 -9.04 12.32 -13.44
N GLY A 253 -8.48 13.19 -14.30
CA GLY A 253 -8.61 13.12 -15.75
C GLY A 253 -9.96 13.62 -16.28
N THR A 254 -10.03 13.89 -17.58
CA THR A 254 -11.26 14.34 -18.27
C THR A 254 -11.97 13.23 -19.04
N GLY A 255 -11.42 12.02 -19.07
CA GLY A 255 -11.92 10.96 -19.95
C GLY A 255 -11.40 11.03 -21.38
N SER A 256 -10.50 11.99 -21.67
CA SER A 256 -9.91 12.21 -23.00
C SER A 256 -8.39 12.30 -22.86
N GLY A 257 -7.70 11.29 -23.41
CA GLY A 257 -6.24 11.17 -23.38
C GLY A 257 -5.49 12.44 -23.79
N GLY A 258 -4.45 12.81 -23.05
CA GLY A 258 -3.53 13.87 -23.45
C GLY A 258 -2.57 14.36 -22.36
N PRO A 259 -1.64 15.27 -22.70
CA PRO A 259 -0.56 15.72 -21.80
C PRO A 259 -0.92 16.95 -20.96
N LYS A 260 -2.10 17.56 -21.14
CA LYS A 260 -2.50 18.75 -20.35
C LYS A 260 -2.61 18.42 -18.86
N ALA A 261 -2.63 19.45 -18.01
CA ALA A 261 -2.66 19.28 -16.56
C ALA A 261 -3.94 18.58 -16.06
N ASP A 262 -5.06 18.76 -16.75
CA ASP A 262 -6.36 18.12 -16.51
C ASP A 262 -6.54 16.77 -17.23
N GLN A 263 -5.59 16.39 -18.09
CA GLN A 263 -5.64 15.14 -18.86
C GLN A 263 -4.68 14.10 -18.29
N LEU A 264 -5.04 12.84 -18.46
CA LEU A 264 -4.20 11.67 -18.22
C LEU A 264 -4.09 10.91 -19.53
N SER A 265 -3.16 9.96 -19.61
CA SER A 265 -3.04 9.04 -20.74
C SER A 265 -2.57 7.68 -20.26
N GLY A 266 -3.50 6.72 -20.21
CA GLY A 266 -3.25 5.36 -19.71
C GLY A 266 -2.83 5.32 -18.24
N PRO A 267 -3.60 5.90 -17.30
CA PRO A 267 -3.24 5.88 -15.88
C PRO A 267 -3.13 4.42 -15.37
N ARG A 268 -2.05 4.13 -14.63
CA ARG A 268 -1.79 2.80 -14.04
C ARG A 268 -1.82 2.81 -12.51
N GLY A 269 -0.67 2.62 -11.86
CA GLY A 269 -0.58 2.61 -10.41
C GLY A 269 -0.99 3.95 -9.82
N ILE A 270 -1.64 3.87 -8.67
CA ILE A 270 -2.15 5.02 -7.94
C ILE A 270 -1.85 4.86 -6.47
N PHE A 271 -1.46 5.95 -5.84
CA PHE A 271 -1.33 6.07 -4.40
C PHE A 271 -2.23 7.21 -3.92
N ILE A 272 -2.96 6.98 -2.83
CA ILE A 272 -3.87 7.97 -2.24
C ILE A 272 -3.46 8.17 -0.78
N ASP A 273 -3.22 9.42 -0.39
CA ASP A 273 -2.96 9.75 1.01
C ASP A 273 -4.25 9.95 1.84
N LYS A 274 -4.10 10.12 3.15
CA LYS A 274 -5.22 10.38 4.09
C LYS A 274 -6.04 11.63 3.79
N CYS A 275 -5.51 12.56 2.98
CA CYS A 275 -6.21 13.77 2.56
C CYS A 275 -6.94 13.57 1.21
N GLU A 276 -6.98 12.34 0.70
CA GLU A 276 -7.43 11.98 -0.66
C GLU A 276 -6.65 12.71 -1.76
N THR A 277 -5.38 13.05 -1.51
CA THR A 277 -4.48 13.47 -2.60
C THR A 277 -4.08 12.23 -3.38
N ILE A 278 -4.26 12.27 -4.70
CA ILE A 278 -4.04 11.15 -5.61
C ILE A 278 -2.72 11.37 -6.35
N TYR A 279 -1.82 10.39 -6.29
CA TYR A 279 -0.62 10.31 -7.10
C TYR A 279 -0.84 9.24 -8.16
N ILE A 280 -0.55 9.55 -9.42
CA ILE A 280 -0.97 8.76 -10.57
C ILE A 280 0.24 8.55 -11.47
N ALA A 281 0.55 7.29 -11.76
CA ALA A 281 1.44 6.93 -12.86
C ALA A 281 0.73 7.19 -14.20
N ASP A 282 0.98 8.36 -14.78
CA ASP A 282 0.43 8.80 -16.06
C ASP A 282 1.32 8.26 -17.19
N LEU A 283 1.15 6.96 -17.46
CA LEU A 283 2.12 6.11 -18.13
C LEU A 283 2.55 6.63 -19.49
N TRP A 284 1.60 6.93 -20.39
CA TRP A 284 1.94 7.33 -21.76
C TRP A 284 2.46 8.77 -21.83
N ASN A 285 2.19 9.59 -20.82
CA ASN A 285 2.77 10.92 -20.67
C ASN A 285 4.14 10.91 -19.95
N ASN A 286 4.63 9.75 -19.50
CA ASN A 286 5.93 9.57 -18.85
C ASN A 286 6.13 10.51 -17.65
N ARG A 287 5.11 10.60 -16.79
CA ARG A 287 5.11 11.48 -15.62
C ARG A 287 4.31 10.89 -14.46
N ILE A 288 4.54 11.43 -13.27
CA ILE A 288 3.66 11.25 -12.12
C ILE A 288 2.85 12.52 -11.92
N GLN A 289 1.53 12.39 -11.91
CA GLN A 289 0.59 13.49 -11.62
C GLN A 289 0.13 13.42 -10.17
N LYS A 290 0.14 14.55 -9.47
CA LYS A 290 -0.47 14.74 -8.15
C LYS A 290 -1.74 15.56 -8.31
N TRP A 291 -2.87 15.05 -7.83
CA TRP A 291 -4.17 15.71 -7.79
C TRP A 291 -4.61 15.86 -6.35
N GLU A 292 -4.80 17.10 -5.90
CA GLU A 292 -5.43 17.33 -4.59
C GLU A 292 -6.92 16.99 -4.66
N LYS A 293 -7.54 16.67 -3.51
CA LYS A 293 -8.98 16.36 -3.44
C LYS A 293 -9.80 17.48 -4.08
N ASN A 294 -10.71 17.11 -4.99
CA ASN A 294 -11.57 18.02 -5.77
C ASN A 294 -10.82 18.99 -6.72
N ALA A 295 -9.52 18.81 -6.96
CA ALA A 295 -8.82 19.58 -7.96
C ALA A 295 -9.35 19.27 -9.37
N THR A 296 -9.39 20.29 -10.23
CA THR A 296 -9.77 20.12 -11.65
C THR A 296 -8.58 19.79 -12.54
N GLN A 297 -7.36 19.99 -12.05
CA GLN A 297 -6.11 19.72 -12.75
C GLN A 297 -5.05 19.19 -11.78
N GLY A 298 -4.10 18.43 -12.32
CA GLY A 298 -2.96 17.93 -11.58
C GLY A 298 -1.69 18.77 -11.73
N ILE A 299 -0.74 18.47 -10.87
CA ILE A 299 0.62 19.00 -10.91
C ILE A 299 1.57 17.84 -11.20
N THR A 300 2.47 18.03 -12.17
CA THR A 300 3.55 17.05 -12.42
C THR A 300 4.56 17.12 -11.29
N VAL A 301 4.77 16.00 -10.59
CA VAL A 301 5.65 15.91 -9.42
C VAL A 301 6.89 15.03 -9.65
N ALA A 302 6.91 14.25 -10.73
CA ALA A 302 8.09 13.53 -11.22
C ALA A 302 7.96 13.29 -12.73
N GLY A 303 9.08 13.28 -13.45
CA GLY A 303 9.10 13.13 -14.91
C GLY A 303 8.52 14.33 -15.67
N GLY A 304 7.84 14.07 -16.79
CA GLY A 304 7.21 15.11 -17.63
C GLY A 304 8.15 15.86 -18.58
N ASN A 305 9.44 15.53 -18.57
CA ASN A 305 10.47 16.13 -19.46
C ASN A 305 10.76 15.26 -20.69
N GLY A 306 9.73 14.57 -21.20
CA GLY A 306 9.83 13.57 -22.25
C GLY A 306 10.29 12.20 -21.75
N LYS A 307 10.13 11.20 -22.62
CA LYS A 307 10.60 9.82 -22.40
C LYS A 307 12.13 9.77 -22.42
N GLY A 308 12.76 9.20 -21.39
CA GLY A 308 14.22 9.02 -21.37
C GLY A 308 14.75 8.50 -20.04
N VAL A 309 16.09 8.48 -19.91
CA VAL A 309 16.82 7.92 -18.76
C VAL A 309 17.47 8.98 -17.87
N ALA A 310 17.40 10.27 -18.25
CA ALA A 310 17.94 11.34 -17.42
C ALA A 310 17.24 11.41 -16.06
N ASP A 311 17.88 12.06 -15.08
CA ASP A 311 17.38 12.11 -13.70
C ASP A 311 16.02 12.81 -13.58
N ASN A 312 15.65 13.67 -14.52
CA ASN A 312 14.35 14.34 -14.59
C ASN A 312 13.37 13.69 -15.59
N GLN A 313 13.70 12.52 -16.14
CA GLN A 313 12.89 11.81 -17.13
C GLN A 313 12.43 10.45 -16.60
N LEU A 314 11.28 10.02 -17.10
CA LEU A 314 10.71 8.69 -16.88
C LEU A 314 10.42 8.04 -18.24
N ASN A 315 10.15 6.75 -18.25
CA ASN A 315 9.79 5.98 -19.42
C ASN A 315 8.77 4.92 -19.04
N SER A 316 7.51 5.17 -19.38
CA SER A 316 6.36 4.31 -19.06
C SER A 316 6.30 3.95 -17.56
N PRO A 317 6.21 4.94 -16.64
CA PRO A 317 6.10 4.65 -15.22
C PRO A 317 4.83 3.82 -14.96
N TRP A 318 4.99 2.74 -14.21
CA TRP A 318 3.90 1.79 -14.00
C TRP A 318 3.21 1.98 -12.66
N ASP A 319 3.99 2.25 -11.62
CA ASP A 319 3.51 2.34 -10.25
C ASP A 319 4.18 3.47 -9.49
N VAL A 320 3.47 3.97 -8.48
CA VAL A 320 3.89 5.10 -7.65
C VAL A 320 3.49 4.87 -6.20
N GLU A 321 4.42 5.11 -5.30
CA GLU A 321 4.20 5.07 -3.86
C GLU A 321 4.77 6.34 -3.23
N VAL A 322 4.18 6.79 -2.12
CA VAL A 322 4.62 8.01 -1.43
C VAL A 322 4.80 7.73 0.05
N ASP A 323 5.97 8.06 0.60
CA ASP A 323 6.21 7.90 2.03
C ASP A 323 5.65 9.07 2.85
N ARG A 324 5.68 8.93 4.18
CA ARG A 324 5.21 9.96 5.12
C ARG A 324 5.96 11.29 5.05
N TYR A 325 7.14 11.31 4.44
CA TYR A 325 7.94 12.52 4.25
C TYR A 325 7.62 13.22 2.92
N GLY A 326 6.76 12.61 2.10
CA GLY A 326 6.38 13.09 0.78
C GLY A 326 7.40 12.73 -0.29
N ASN A 327 8.32 11.79 -0.04
CA ASN A 327 9.15 11.27 -1.11
C ASN A 327 8.31 10.36 -2.01
N ILE A 328 8.51 10.49 -3.31
CA ILE A 328 7.77 9.78 -4.35
C ILE A 328 8.68 8.71 -4.94
N TYR A 329 8.25 7.46 -4.86
CA TYR A 329 8.95 6.31 -5.40
C TYR A 329 8.22 5.85 -6.66
N VAL A 330 8.97 5.60 -7.73
CA VAL A 330 8.40 5.31 -9.05
C VAL A 330 9.04 4.05 -9.61
N ALA A 331 8.21 3.11 -10.05
CA ALA A 331 8.62 2.02 -10.92
C ALA A 331 8.74 2.55 -12.36
N ASP A 332 9.95 2.86 -12.80
CA ASP A 332 10.27 3.37 -14.13
C ASP A 332 10.54 2.19 -15.08
N THR A 333 9.46 1.50 -15.44
CA THR A 333 9.43 0.12 -15.95
C THR A 333 10.27 -0.10 -17.20
N ASP A 334 10.09 0.72 -18.24
CA ASP A 334 10.82 0.55 -19.50
C ASP A 334 12.31 0.90 -19.36
N ASN A 335 12.68 1.64 -18.31
CA ASN A 335 14.06 1.88 -17.93
C ASN A 335 14.59 0.84 -16.92
N SER A 336 13.76 -0.11 -16.50
CA SER A 336 14.08 -1.17 -15.53
C SER A 336 14.73 -0.64 -14.26
N ARG A 337 14.21 0.45 -13.70
CA ARG A 337 14.75 1.07 -12.49
C ARG A 337 13.67 1.54 -11.54
N ILE A 338 14.04 1.70 -10.27
CA ILE A 338 13.20 2.37 -9.27
C ILE A 338 13.87 3.70 -8.94
N VAL A 339 13.10 4.78 -8.95
CA VAL A 339 13.63 6.14 -8.75
C VAL A 339 12.83 6.87 -7.68
N LYS A 340 13.51 7.60 -6.81
CA LYS A 340 12.95 8.42 -5.72
C LYS A 340 13.06 9.90 -6.06
N TRP A 341 11.96 10.64 -5.98
CA TRP A 341 11.95 12.09 -5.95
C TRP A 341 11.69 12.57 -4.53
N GLY A 342 12.52 13.48 -4.03
CA GLY A 342 12.20 14.21 -2.82
C GLY A 342 11.04 15.19 -3.04
N PRO A 343 10.37 15.66 -1.97
CA PRO A 343 9.36 16.71 -2.07
C PRO A 343 9.88 17.92 -2.84
N ASN A 344 9.14 18.36 -3.87
CA ASN A 344 9.49 19.49 -4.74
C ASN A 344 10.82 19.34 -5.52
N SER A 345 11.42 18.15 -5.57
CA SER A 345 12.62 17.92 -6.37
C SER A 345 12.30 17.94 -7.86
N THR A 346 13.19 18.55 -8.65
CA THR A 346 13.10 18.54 -10.12
C THR A 346 13.79 17.33 -10.77
N VAL A 347 14.60 16.61 -9.99
CA VAL A 347 15.35 15.42 -10.40
C VAL A 347 15.11 14.28 -9.43
N GLY A 348 15.11 13.07 -9.97
CA GLY A 348 15.00 11.83 -9.23
C GLY A 348 16.37 11.25 -8.93
N VAL A 349 16.42 10.39 -7.93
CA VAL A 349 17.60 9.63 -7.58
C VAL A 349 17.30 8.15 -7.73
N GLN A 350 18.08 7.47 -8.54
CA GLN A 350 17.88 6.05 -8.85
C GLN A 350 18.22 5.18 -7.63
N LEU A 351 17.22 4.49 -7.08
CA LEU A 351 17.36 3.59 -5.92
C LEU A 351 17.90 2.20 -6.28
N ALA A 352 17.45 1.65 -7.39
CA ALA A 352 17.83 0.31 -7.82
C ALA A 352 17.76 0.21 -9.34
N THR A 353 18.65 -0.58 -9.97
CA THR A 353 18.79 -0.65 -11.43
C THR A 353 18.87 -2.05 -12.01
N GLY A 354 18.26 -2.12 -13.19
CA GLY A 354 18.30 -3.10 -14.24
C GLY A 354 19.65 -3.35 -14.91
N ASN A 355 20.75 -2.66 -14.59
CA ASN A 355 22.05 -2.93 -15.25
C ASN A 355 23.26 -2.51 -14.39
N ALA A 356 23.92 -3.47 -13.74
CA ALA A 356 25.32 -3.32 -13.33
C ALA A 356 26.12 -4.47 -13.94
N PRO A 357 26.94 -4.22 -14.99
CA PRO A 357 27.90 -5.21 -15.46
C PRO A 357 29.08 -5.19 -14.48
N THR A 358 29.32 -6.28 -13.73
CA THR A 358 30.67 -6.79 -13.37
C THR A 358 30.74 -7.74 -12.16
N THR A 359 29.67 -7.99 -11.38
CA THR A 359 29.80 -8.87 -10.18
C THR A 359 28.88 -10.09 -10.14
N GLY A 360 28.24 -10.45 -11.25
CA GLY A 360 27.41 -11.67 -11.31
C GLY A 360 26.13 -11.62 -10.48
N ARG A 361 25.76 -10.44 -9.96
CA ARG A 361 24.47 -10.14 -9.32
C ARG A 361 23.90 -8.85 -9.89
N GLY A 362 22.98 -9.01 -10.82
CA GLY A 362 22.12 -7.97 -11.40
C GLY A 362 21.66 -8.42 -12.78
N PRO A 363 20.39 -8.21 -13.21
CA PRO A 363 19.54 -7.13 -12.71
C PRO A 363 17.99 -7.34 -12.81
N PHE A 364 17.18 -6.31 -12.52
CA PHE A 364 15.74 -6.30 -12.82
C PHE A 364 15.46 -6.61 -14.29
N SER A 365 14.37 -7.33 -14.58
CA SER A 365 13.79 -7.39 -15.92
C SER A 365 12.36 -6.87 -15.87
N ASP A 366 12.20 -5.58 -16.17
CA ASP A 366 10.96 -4.81 -16.06
C ASP A 366 10.37 -4.84 -14.62
N VAL A 367 10.60 -3.78 -13.84
CA VAL A 367 9.92 -3.57 -12.54
C VAL A 367 8.51 -3.03 -12.79
N TYR A 368 7.50 -3.62 -12.16
CA TYR A 368 6.10 -3.25 -12.41
C TYR A 368 5.50 -2.53 -11.21
N SER A 369 5.21 -3.26 -10.14
CA SER A 369 4.62 -2.70 -8.93
C SER A 369 5.66 -2.55 -7.83
N ILE A 370 5.44 -1.59 -6.94
CA ILE A 370 6.27 -1.35 -5.76
C ILE A 370 5.41 -1.33 -4.51
N GLY A 371 5.99 -1.68 -3.37
CA GLY A 371 5.33 -1.59 -2.07
C GLY A 371 6.35 -1.56 -0.94
N PHE A 372 5.93 -1.21 0.26
CA PHE A 372 6.81 -1.09 1.42
C PHE A 372 6.31 -1.93 2.59
N ASP A 373 7.23 -2.53 3.35
CA ASP A 373 6.91 -3.03 4.68
C ASP A 373 7.05 -1.92 5.75
N LYS A 374 6.70 -2.24 7.00
CA LYS A 374 6.77 -1.29 8.12
C LYS A 374 8.21 -0.91 8.49
N GLU A 375 9.18 -1.74 8.10
CA GLU A 375 10.60 -1.50 8.22
C GLU A 375 11.15 -0.67 7.04
N GLY A 376 10.30 -0.19 6.13
CA GLY A 376 10.73 0.64 4.99
C GLY A 376 11.51 -0.13 3.93
N ASN A 377 11.48 -1.47 3.94
CA ASN A 377 12.02 -2.25 2.84
C ASN A 377 11.09 -2.14 1.64
N LEU A 378 11.68 -1.98 0.47
CA LEU A 378 11.01 -1.85 -0.81
C LEU A 378 10.82 -3.24 -1.43
N PHE A 379 9.60 -3.54 -1.85
CA PHE A 379 9.23 -4.75 -2.56
C PHE A 379 8.92 -4.37 -4.01
N THR A 380 9.27 -5.23 -4.97
CA THR A 380 8.90 -5.00 -6.36
C THR A 380 8.64 -6.29 -7.11
N SER A 381 7.64 -6.25 -7.99
CA SER A 381 7.36 -7.34 -8.93
C SER A 381 8.19 -7.22 -10.19
N GLU A 382 8.75 -8.35 -10.62
CA GLU A 382 9.47 -8.49 -11.86
C GLU A 382 8.76 -9.47 -12.78
N LYS A 383 7.97 -8.92 -13.71
CA LYS A 383 7.16 -9.73 -14.62
C LYS A 383 8.02 -10.74 -15.39
N ARG A 384 9.09 -10.28 -16.05
CA ARG A 384 9.90 -11.15 -16.93
C ARG A 384 10.72 -12.19 -16.18
N ASN A 385 11.09 -11.91 -14.93
CA ASN A 385 11.82 -12.85 -14.09
C ASN A 385 10.89 -13.72 -13.23
N ASN A 386 9.57 -13.54 -13.30
CA ASN A 386 8.57 -14.28 -12.52
C ASN A 386 8.91 -14.35 -11.02
N ARG A 387 9.21 -13.19 -10.43
CA ARG A 387 9.61 -13.11 -9.02
C ARG A 387 9.23 -11.78 -8.37
N ILE A 388 9.23 -11.76 -7.04
CA ILE A 388 9.20 -10.54 -6.23
C ILE A 388 10.54 -10.39 -5.51
N GLN A 389 11.11 -9.19 -5.53
CA GLN A 389 12.35 -8.86 -4.81
C GLN A 389 12.11 -7.83 -3.72
N GLN A 390 12.85 -7.98 -2.62
CA GLN A 390 12.90 -7.05 -1.49
C GLN A 390 14.27 -6.36 -1.42
N PHE A 391 14.27 -5.04 -1.20
CA PHE A 391 15.46 -4.19 -1.06
C PHE A 391 15.39 -3.47 0.27
N ASN A 392 16.48 -3.48 1.02
CA ASN A 392 16.62 -2.58 2.16
C ASN A 392 17.11 -1.23 1.64
N ILE A 393 16.25 -0.21 1.73
CA ILE A 393 16.53 1.14 1.23
C ILE A 393 16.60 2.18 2.35
N MET A 394 16.65 1.76 3.62
CA MET A 394 16.70 2.71 4.73
C MET A 394 18.07 3.43 4.82
N PRO A 395 18.10 4.74 5.12
CA PRO A 395 19.33 5.41 5.51
C PRO A 395 19.82 4.85 6.85
N GLU A 396 21.11 4.53 6.97
CA GLU A 396 21.70 3.96 8.20
C GLU A 396 21.61 4.91 9.42
N THR A 397 21.28 6.18 9.21
CA THR A 397 21.15 7.17 10.27
C THR A 397 20.07 8.19 9.94
N ASN A 398 18.93 8.14 10.63
CA ASN A 398 18.07 9.30 10.79
C ASN A 398 18.76 10.24 11.79
N THR A 399 19.60 11.16 11.31
CA THR A 399 19.89 12.36 12.10
C THR A 399 18.75 13.34 11.87
N CYS A 400 17.74 13.28 12.74
CA CYS A 400 16.85 14.40 12.98
C CYS A 400 17.39 15.21 14.15
#